data_AF-A0A357LGN6-F1
#
_entry.id   AF-A0A357LGN6-F1
#
_cell.length_a   1.000
_cell.length_b   1.000
_cell.length_c   1.000
_cell.angle_alpha   90.00
_cell.angle_beta   90.00
_cell.angle_gamma   90.00
#
_symmetry.space_group_name_H-M   'P 1'
#
loop_
_entity.id
_entity.type
_entity.pdbx_description
1 polymer ?
#
loop_
_entity_poly.entity_id
_entity_poly.type
_entity_poly.pdbx_seq_one_letter_code
_entity_poly.pdbx_strand_id
1 'polypeptide(L)'
;CCALRKIRPLAGALAGFDAWFTGRKRVHGGLRAFLPIVEAAAPHTKINPLARWSPEDVEAYARANGLPPHPLVAQGFPSIGCWPCTAPIAAGDGARAGR
;
A
#
# COMPACT_ATOMS: atom_id res chain seq x y z
N CYS A 1 10.91 -10.38 12.35
CA CYS A 1 11.24 -8.93 12.37
C CYS A 1 9.99 -8.02 12.28
N CYS A 2 8.98 -8.32 11.44
CA CYS A 2 7.82 -7.45 11.22
C CYS A 2 7.01 -7.11 12.49
N ALA A 3 6.84 -8.05 13.42
CA ALA A 3 6.15 -7.79 14.68
C ALA A 3 6.79 -6.61 15.44
N LEU A 4 8.12 -6.64 15.59
CA LEU A 4 8.88 -5.61 16.29
C LEU A 4 9.03 -4.32 15.48
N ARG A 5 9.25 -4.40 14.16
CA ARG A 5 9.58 -3.25 13.31
C ARG A 5 8.40 -2.58 12.61
N LYS A 6 7.22 -3.22 12.59
CA LYS A 6 6.03 -2.71 11.90
C LYS A 6 4.81 -2.71 12.80
N ILE A 7 4.48 -3.84 13.42
CA ILE A 7 3.20 -4.00 14.15
C ILE A 7 3.23 -3.23 15.47
N ARG A 8 4.22 -3.48 16.34
CA ARG A 8 4.32 -2.84 17.66
C ARG A 8 4.46 -1.30 17.57
N PRO A 9 5.32 -0.75 16.69
CA PRO A 9 5.40 0.70 16.52
C PRO A 9 4.11 1.32 15.96
N LEU A 10 3.44 0.64 15.01
CA LEU A 10 2.18 1.12 14.47
C LEU A 10 1.10 1.19 15.55
N ALA A 11 0.99 0.17 16.40
CA ALA A 11 0.01 0.18 17.50
C ALA A 11 0.22 1.37 18.45
N GLY A 12 1.48 1.68 18.80
CA GLY A 12 1.80 2.86 19.61
C GLY A 12 1.47 4.18 18.90
N ALA A 13 1.79 4.30 17.62
CA ALA A 13 1.50 5.49 16.82
C ALA A 13 -0.01 5.75 16.64
N LEU A 14 -0.82 4.70 16.64
CA LEU A 14 -2.28 4.79 16.48
C LEU A 14 -3.03 5.03 17.79
N ALA A 15 -2.39 4.94 18.96
CA ALA A 15 -3.06 4.97 20.25
C ALA A 15 -3.93 6.24 20.48
N GLY A 16 -3.58 7.36 19.86
CA GLY A 16 -4.33 8.64 19.94
C GLY A 16 -5.34 8.87 18.83
N PHE A 17 -5.63 7.88 17.98
CA PHE A 17 -6.48 8.04 16.79
C PHE A 17 -7.60 7.00 16.75
N ASP A 18 -8.80 7.43 16.35
CA ASP A 18 -9.93 6.52 16.15
C ASP A 18 -9.85 5.74 14.84
N ALA A 19 -9.18 6.31 13.84
CA ALA A 19 -9.10 5.74 12.49
C ALA A 19 -7.81 6.10 11.77
N TRP A 20 -7.48 5.34 10.71
CA TRP A 20 -6.38 5.67 9.82
C TRP A 20 -6.67 5.34 8.36
N PHE A 21 -6.07 6.12 7.45
CA PHE A 21 -6.14 5.87 6.01
C PHE A 21 -5.04 4.90 5.56
N THR A 22 -5.34 4.07 4.56
CA THR A 22 -4.35 3.21 3.90
C THR A 22 -4.39 3.35 2.39
N GLY A 23 -3.24 3.14 1.75
CA GLY A 23 -3.12 3.08 0.29
C GLY A 23 -3.46 1.73 -0.33
N ARG A 24 -4.15 0.83 0.38
CA ARG A 24 -4.56 -0.49 -0.13
C ARG A 24 -5.62 -0.32 -1.23
N LYS A 25 -5.47 -1.10 -2.30
CA LYS A 25 -6.34 -1.12 -3.48
C LYS A 25 -6.72 -2.56 -3.80
N ARG A 26 -7.88 -2.77 -4.43
CA ARG A 26 -8.36 -4.12 -4.82
C ARG A 26 -7.48 -4.77 -5.89
N VAL A 27 -6.97 -3.95 -6.83
CA VAL A 27 -6.06 -4.38 -7.90
C VAL A 27 -4.74 -4.99 -7.40
N HIS A 28 -4.40 -4.84 -6.11
CA HIS A 28 -3.29 -5.57 -5.50
C HIS A 28 -3.53 -7.09 -5.38
N GLY A 29 -4.74 -7.58 -5.68
CA GLY A 29 -5.06 -9.00 -5.77
C GLY A 29 -5.06 -9.74 -4.43
N GLY A 30 -5.16 -11.07 -4.52
CA GLY A 30 -5.27 -11.98 -3.38
C GLY A 30 -6.42 -11.59 -2.44
N LEU A 31 -6.15 -11.58 -1.13
CA LEU A 31 -7.13 -11.19 -0.11
C LEU A 31 -7.62 -9.73 -0.23
N ARG A 32 -7.01 -8.90 -1.09
CA ARG A 32 -7.43 -7.50 -1.28
C ARG A 32 -8.47 -7.33 -2.37
N ALA A 33 -8.75 -8.33 -3.20
CA ALA A 33 -9.70 -8.20 -4.31
C ALA A 33 -11.10 -7.69 -3.86
N PHE A 34 -11.50 -8.03 -2.63
CA PHE A 34 -12.79 -7.65 -2.03
C PHE A 34 -12.67 -6.60 -0.92
N LEU A 35 -11.57 -5.85 -0.89
CA LEU A 35 -11.30 -4.85 0.15
C LEU A 35 -12.47 -3.85 0.28
N PRO A 36 -13.07 -3.71 1.48
CA PRO A 36 -14.07 -2.68 1.70
C PRO A 36 -13.41 -1.31 1.90
N ILE A 37 -14.16 -0.24 1.64
CA ILE A 37 -13.66 1.13 1.83
C ILE A 37 -13.46 1.40 3.33
N VAL A 38 -14.33 0.87 4.19
CA VAL A 38 -14.22 0.98 5.65
C VAL A 38 -14.13 -0.43 6.23
N GLU A 39 -13.11 -0.67 7.05
CA GLU A 39 -12.82 -1.94 7.72
C GLU A 39 -12.87 -1.75 9.25
N ALA A 40 -13.58 -2.64 9.93
CA ALA A 40 -13.46 -2.76 11.38
C ALA A 40 -12.05 -3.25 11.75
N ALA A 41 -11.37 -2.54 12.65
CA ALA A 41 -10.00 -2.80 13.05
C ALA A 41 -9.79 -2.53 14.54
N ALA A 42 -10.67 -3.10 15.37
CA ALA A 42 -10.78 -2.81 16.80
C ALA A 42 -9.41 -2.72 17.49
N PRO A 43 -9.14 -1.63 18.25
CA PRO A 43 -10.10 -0.59 18.67
C PRO A 43 -10.36 0.51 17.62
N HIS A 44 -9.72 0.46 16.45
CA HIS A 44 -9.75 1.54 15.46
C HIS A 44 -10.63 1.20 14.24
N THR A 45 -10.75 2.16 13.34
CA THR A 45 -11.31 1.99 12.00
C THR A 45 -10.25 2.15 10.91
N LYS A 46 -10.21 1.23 9.94
CA LYS A 46 -9.34 1.34 8.76
C LYS A 46 -10.13 1.90 7.57
N ILE A 47 -9.57 2.89 6.88
CA ILE A 47 -10.21 3.51 5.72
C ILE A 47 -9.31 3.37 4.48
N ASN A 48 -9.85 2.82 3.40
CA ASN A 48 -9.15 2.56 2.13
C ASN A 48 -9.78 3.42 1.02
N PRO A 49 -9.49 4.74 0.97
CA PRO A 49 -10.15 5.64 0.02
C PRO A 49 -9.87 5.25 -1.43
N LEU A 50 -8.70 4.65 -1.68
CA LEU A 50 -8.28 4.21 -3.00
C LEU A 50 -8.71 2.77 -3.32
N ALA A 51 -9.56 2.13 -2.50
CA ALA A 51 -9.88 0.70 -2.65
C ALA A 51 -10.28 0.31 -4.09
N ARG A 52 -10.99 1.18 -4.80
CA ARG A 52 -11.51 0.95 -6.15
C ARG A 52 -10.61 1.45 -7.28
N TRP A 53 -9.52 2.15 -6.97
CA TRP A 53 -8.65 2.74 -7.99
C TRP A 53 -7.86 1.68 -8.73
N SER A 54 -7.77 1.83 -10.04
CA SER A 54 -6.85 1.08 -10.90
C SER A 54 -5.42 1.66 -10.82
N PRO A 55 -4.40 0.96 -11.36
CA PRO A 55 -3.08 1.54 -11.55
C PRO A 55 -3.11 2.83 -12.38
N GLU A 56 -3.95 2.87 -13.41
CA GLU A 56 -4.10 4.02 -14.33
C GLU A 56 -4.71 5.23 -13.61
N ASP A 57 -5.68 5.02 -12.70
CA ASP A 57 -6.25 6.10 -11.89
C ASP A 57 -5.17 6.76 -11.01
N VAL A 58 -4.31 5.95 -10.39
CA VAL A 58 -3.21 6.45 -9.54
C VAL A 58 -2.21 7.25 -10.37
N GLU A 59 -1.82 6.73 -11.53
CA GLU A 59 -0.88 7.39 -12.44
C GLU A 59 -1.46 8.69 -13.00
N ALA A 60 -2.72 8.68 -13.42
CA ALA A 60 -3.41 9.86 -13.92
C ALA A 60 -3.48 10.96 -12.86
N TYR A 61 -3.82 10.60 -11.62
CA TYR A 61 -3.85 11.55 -10.51
C TYR A 61 -2.46 12.10 -10.18
N ALA A 62 -1.44 11.24 -10.12
CA ALA A 62 -0.07 11.67 -9.85
C ALA A 62 0.41 12.67 -10.90
N ARG A 63 0.20 12.37 -12.19
CA ARG A 63 0.56 13.27 -13.30
C ARG A 63 -0.21 14.59 -13.24
N ALA A 64 -1.53 14.54 -13.02
CA ALA A 64 -2.36 15.74 -12.96
C ALA A 64 -1.97 16.69 -11.81
N ASN A 65 -1.37 16.15 -10.75
CA ASN A 65 -0.96 16.90 -9.55
C ASN A 65 0.57 17.08 -9.45
N GLY A 66 1.33 16.73 -10.48
CA GLY A 66 2.80 16.87 -10.46
C GLY A 66 3.50 16.08 -9.35
N LEU A 67 2.96 14.94 -8.93
CA LEU A 67 3.53 14.11 -7.87
C LEU A 67 4.65 13.21 -8.43
N PRO A 68 5.89 13.30 -7.93
CA PRO A 68 6.99 12.50 -8.45
C PRO A 68 6.86 11.03 -8.01
N PRO A 69 7.21 10.05 -8.88
CA PRO A 69 7.33 8.67 -8.46
C PRO A 69 8.55 8.48 -7.57
N HIS A 70 8.54 7.41 -6.76
CA HIS A 70 9.74 7.02 -6.02
C HIS A 70 10.85 6.55 -6.99
N PRO A 71 12.13 6.97 -6.83
CA PRO A 71 13.19 6.65 -7.78
C PRO A 71 13.38 5.16 -8.10
N LEU A 72 13.19 4.29 -7.10
CA LEU A 72 13.27 2.83 -7.28
C LEU A 72 12.22 2.24 -8.24
N VAL A 73 11.12 2.95 -8.53
CA VAL A 73 10.13 2.49 -9.52
C VAL A 73 10.78 2.35 -10.89
N ALA A 74 11.61 3.32 -11.28
CA ALA A 74 12.37 3.27 -12.54
C ALA A 74 13.45 2.17 -12.56
N GLN A 75 13.76 1.59 -11.40
CA GLN A 75 14.72 0.49 -11.24
C GLN A 75 14.02 -0.88 -11.12
N GLY A 76 12.72 -0.96 -11.44
CA GLY A 76 11.96 -2.20 -11.43
C GLY A 76 11.31 -2.56 -10.10
N PHE A 77 11.20 -1.63 -9.15
CA PHE A 77 10.52 -1.84 -7.85
C PHE A 77 9.16 -1.13 -7.79
N PRO A 78 8.09 -1.68 -8.41
CA PRO A 78 6.77 -1.06 -8.39
C PRO A 78 6.06 -1.14 -7.03
N SER A 79 6.55 -1.99 -6.11
CA SER A 79 6.10 -2.01 -4.74
C SER A 79 7.29 -2.05 -3.79
N ILE A 80 7.47 -0.99 -2.99
CA ILE A 80 8.67 -0.82 -2.13
C ILE A 80 8.36 -1.12 -0.65
N GLY A 81 9.26 -1.83 0.02
CA GLY A 81 9.15 -2.26 1.41
C GLY A 81 10.47 -2.16 2.18
N CYS A 82 10.76 -3.12 3.06
CA CYS A 82 12.08 -3.18 3.69
C CYS A 82 13.11 -3.67 2.67
N TRP A 83 14.34 -3.17 2.73
CA TRP A 83 15.44 -3.60 1.86
C TRP A 83 15.58 -5.12 1.70
N PRO A 84 15.61 -5.96 2.76
CA PRO A 84 15.80 -7.41 2.60
C PRO A 84 14.53 -8.17 2.17
N CYS A 85 13.39 -7.49 2.02
CA CYS A 85 12.09 -8.10 1.72
C CYS A 85 11.40 -7.42 0.52
N THR A 86 12.20 -6.80 -0.36
CA THR A 86 11.71 -6.14 -1.57
C THR A 86 12.67 -6.48 -2.70
N ALA A 87 12.15 -7.10 -3.76
CA ALA A 87 12.89 -7.42 -4.98
C ALA A 87 12.32 -6.65 -6.17
N PRO A 88 13.12 -6.39 -7.22
CA PRO A 88 12.57 -5.95 -8.49
C PRO A 88 11.73 -7.06 -9.13
N ILE A 89 10.85 -6.71 -10.06
CA ILE A 89 10.01 -7.68 -10.77
C ILE A 89 10.31 -7.71 -12.27
N ALA A 90 9.93 -8.78 -12.96
CA ALA A 90 10.03 -8.87 -14.41
C ALA A 90 8.85 -8.18 -15.11
N ALA A 91 8.99 -7.93 -16.42
CA ALA A 91 7.88 -7.43 -17.23
C ALA A 91 6.73 -8.46 -17.25
N GLY A 92 5.51 -8.00 -16.99
CA GLY A 92 4.31 -8.85 -16.92
C GLY A 92 3.99 -9.41 -15.53
N ASP A 93 4.92 -9.31 -14.56
CA ASP A 93 4.63 -9.67 -13.18
C ASP A 93 3.61 -8.71 -12.55
N GLY A 94 2.82 -9.23 -11.60
CA GLY A 94 1.96 -8.40 -10.79
C GLY A 94 2.76 -7.35 -10.00
N ALA A 95 2.21 -6.15 -9.83
CA ALA A 95 2.91 -5.01 -9.20
C ALA A 95 3.47 -5.27 -7.79
N ARG A 96 3.08 -6.37 -7.13
CA ARG A 96 3.55 -6.77 -5.80
C ARG A 96 4.31 -8.11 -5.77
N ALA A 97 4.70 -8.68 -6.91
CA ALA A 97 5.35 -9.99 -6.98
C ALA A 97 6.69 -10.05 -6.22
N GLY A 98 7.42 -8.93 -6.12
CA GLY A 98 8.68 -8.84 -5.38
C GLY A 98 8.52 -8.70 -3.86
N ARG A 99 7.42 -9.18 -3.26
CA ARG A 99 7.05 -8.95 -1.84
C ARG A 99 6.56 -10.18 -1.10
#